data_AF-A0A847Z8W3-F1
#
_entry.id   AF-A0A847Z8W3-F1
#
_cell.length_a   1.000
_cell.length_b   1.000
_cell.length_c   1.000
_cell.angle_alpha   90.00
_cell.angle_beta   90.00
_cell.angle_gamma   90.00
#
_symmetry.space_group_name_H-M   'P 1'
#
loop_
_entity.id
_entity.type
_entity.pdbx_description
1 polymer ?
#
loop_
_entity_poly.entity_id
_entity_poly.type
_entity_poly.pdbx_seq_one_letter_code
_entity_poly.pdbx_strand_id
1 'polypeptide(L)'
;MITASHLPYNRNGMKFFSKEGGLDKADIKNILLDSESVFSGNKYGSSQTLKLTEIYNNYLINIIRNKTGSEKPFLNKRIIVDAGNGSGGFFVNILKELGANTTGSVYLTPDGYFPNHIPNPENTQVMDGFSKQVLNVKADLGIIFDTDVDRAAFVDKTGRAIAKNALVALMSYIVSK
;
A
#
# COMPACT_ATOMS: atom_id res chain seq x y z
N MET A 1 13.44 3.03 4.61
CA MET A 1 12.41 3.48 3.63
C MET A 1 12.29 4.99 3.72
N ILE A 2 12.41 5.72 2.61
CA ILE A 2 12.22 7.18 2.59
C ILE A 2 10.74 7.46 2.35
N THR A 3 10.07 8.08 3.31
CA THR A 3 8.62 8.30 3.30
C THR A 3 8.21 9.25 4.44
N ALA A 4 7.16 10.04 4.22
CA ALA A 4 6.42 10.73 5.28
C ALA A 4 4.99 10.18 5.43
N SER A 5 4.73 8.96 4.95
CA SER A 5 3.41 8.33 4.94
C SER A 5 2.36 9.28 4.34
N HIS A 6 1.32 9.62 5.09
CA HIS A 6 0.19 10.44 4.66
C HIS A 6 0.36 11.94 4.91
N LEU A 7 1.56 12.41 5.27
CA LEU A 7 1.80 13.85 5.44
C LEU A 7 1.80 14.58 4.08
N PRO A 8 1.58 15.92 4.08
CA PRO A 8 1.57 16.71 2.85
C PRO A 8 2.87 16.62 2.05
N TYR A 9 2.81 16.97 0.77
CA TYR A 9 3.93 16.88 -0.19
C TYR A 9 5.24 17.54 0.25
N ASN A 10 5.18 18.53 1.16
CA ASN A 10 6.33 19.24 1.72
C ASN A 10 6.94 18.57 2.96
N ARG A 11 6.65 17.28 3.18
CA ARG A 11 7.21 16.45 4.25
C ARG A 11 7.88 15.22 3.67
N ASN A 12 8.98 14.81 4.29
CA ASN A 12 9.62 13.53 4.06
C ASN A 12 10.18 13.01 5.39
N GLY A 13 10.66 11.77 5.39
CA GLY A 13 11.20 11.12 6.57
C GLY A 13 11.84 9.79 6.24
N MET A 14 12.21 9.05 7.28
CA MET A 14 12.79 7.72 7.14
C MET A 14 12.13 6.77 8.14
N LYS A 15 11.62 5.63 7.64
CA LYS A 15 11.24 4.47 8.45
C LYS A 15 12.39 3.45 8.41
N PHE A 16 12.81 2.98 9.58
CA PHE A 16 13.92 2.05 9.74
C PHE A 16 13.42 0.68 10.18
N PHE A 17 14.05 -0.36 9.65
CA PHE A 17 13.68 -1.75 9.89
C PHE A 17 14.95 -2.61 10.02
N SER A 18 14.91 -3.59 10.91
CA SER A 18 15.84 -4.71 10.95
C SER A 18 15.15 -6.00 10.47
N LYS A 19 15.84 -7.14 10.53
CA LYS A 19 15.23 -8.44 10.22
C LYS A 19 14.15 -8.84 11.24
N GLU A 20 14.21 -8.26 12.44
CA GLU A 20 13.27 -8.49 13.54
C GLU A 20 12.01 -7.62 13.45
N GLY A 21 12.04 -6.51 12.69
CA GLY A 21 10.88 -5.64 12.52
C GLY A 21 11.22 -4.16 12.41
N GLY A 22 10.22 -3.31 12.63
CA GLY A 22 10.39 -1.86 12.69
C GLY A 22 11.11 -1.43 13.97
N LEU A 23 11.98 -0.43 13.86
CA LEU A 23 12.73 0.11 15.00
C LEU A 23 11.83 0.96 15.91
N ASP A 24 12.12 0.93 17.21
CA ASP A 24 11.39 1.70 18.23
C ASP A 24 12.07 3.02 18.59
N LYS A 25 11.49 3.74 19.56
CA LYS A 25 12.01 5.04 20.00
C LYS A 25 13.44 4.95 20.58
N ALA A 26 13.77 3.87 21.29
CA ALA A 26 15.09 3.68 21.87
C ALA A 26 16.12 3.38 20.78
N ASP A 27 15.77 2.53 19.81
CA ASP A 27 16.61 2.23 18.65
C ASP A 27 16.94 3.49 17.85
N ILE A 28 15.91 4.30 17.55
CA ILE A 28 16.09 5.55 16.81
C ILE A 28 16.95 6.54 17.59
N LYS A 29 16.78 6.61 18.92
CA LYS A 29 17.65 7.45 19.76
C LYS A 29 19.11 7.02 19.66
N ASN A 30 19.38 5.72 19.69
CA ASN A 30 20.75 5.20 19.59
C ASN A 30 21.35 5.51 18.21
N ILE A 31 20.60 5.32 17.12
CA ILE A 31 21.04 5.70 15.77
C ILE A 31 21.41 7.18 15.69
N LEU A 32 20.62 8.06 16.31
CA LEU A 32 20.91 9.49 16.32
C LEU A 32 22.19 9.80 17.10
N LEU A 33 22.37 9.23 18.29
CA LEU A 33 23.59 9.39 19.09
C LEU A 33 24.84 8.89 18.36
N ASP A 34 24.73 7.74 17.69
CA ASP A 34 25.83 7.19 16.89
C ASP A 34 26.14 8.08 15.69
N SER A 35 25.12 8.69 15.07
CA SER A 35 25.30 9.60 13.93
C SER A 35 25.92 10.96 14.28
N GLU A 36 25.84 11.37 15.55
CA GLU A 36 26.52 12.58 16.04
C GLU A 36 28.04 12.39 16.14
N SER A 37 28.50 11.16 16.29
CA SER A 37 29.92 10.85 16.20
C SER A 37 30.38 10.97 14.74
N VAL A 38 31.42 11.75 14.49
CA VAL A 38 31.97 11.92 13.12
C VAL A 38 32.38 10.55 12.59
N PHE A 39 31.68 10.07 11.57
CA PHE A 39 32.07 8.86 10.86
C PHE A 39 33.41 9.11 10.15
N SER A 40 34.51 8.80 10.83
CA SER A 40 35.88 9.04 10.34
C SER A 40 36.39 7.90 9.44
N GLY A 41 35.50 7.06 8.92
CA GLY A 41 35.85 5.90 8.11
C GLY A 41 35.52 6.09 6.63
N ASN A 42 36.48 5.89 5.74
CA ASN A 42 36.24 5.73 4.29
C ASN A 42 35.79 4.30 3.94
N LYS A 43 35.00 3.65 4.80
CA LYS A 43 34.49 2.29 4.55
C LYS A 43 33.07 2.36 4.02
N TYR A 44 32.96 2.61 2.73
CA TYR A 44 31.70 2.45 2.01
C TYR A 44 31.46 0.95 1.76
N GLY A 45 30.20 0.52 1.91
CA GLY A 45 29.76 -0.78 1.39
C GLY A 45 29.67 -0.75 -0.14
N SER A 46 29.27 -1.87 -0.74
CA SER A 46 28.81 -1.90 -2.12
C SER A 46 27.30 -1.65 -2.18
N SER A 47 26.82 -1.18 -3.33
CA SER A 47 25.39 -1.07 -3.62
C SER A 47 25.08 -1.79 -4.94
N GLN A 48 23.86 -2.28 -5.06
CA GLN A 48 23.34 -2.87 -6.29
C GLN A 48 21.90 -2.44 -6.49
N THR A 49 21.51 -2.24 -7.75
CA THR A 49 20.13 -1.94 -8.11
C THR A 49 19.34 -3.23 -8.21
N LEU A 50 18.28 -3.36 -7.41
CA LEU A 50 17.36 -4.48 -7.46
C LEU A 50 15.99 -4.02 -7.92
N LYS A 51 15.32 -4.86 -8.72
CA LYS A 51 13.92 -4.65 -9.10
C LYS A 51 12.98 -5.17 -8.02
N LEU A 52 13.02 -4.54 -6.85
CA LEU A 52 12.27 -4.98 -5.66
C LEU A 52 10.76 -5.07 -5.93
N THR A 53 10.19 -4.18 -6.74
CA THR A 53 8.78 -4.22 -7.12
C THR A 53 8.41 -5.51 -7.86
N GLU A 54 9.23 -5.98 -8.79
CA GLU A 54 8.95 -7.24 -9.52
C GLU A 54 9.02 -8.45 -8.56
N ILE A 55 10.02 -8.48 -7.69
CA ILE A 55 10.18 -9.53 -6.67
C ILE A 55 8.98 -9.55 -5.73
N TYR A 56 8.57 -8.39 -5.23
CA TYR A 56 7.46 -8.26 -4.30
C TYR A 56 6.11 -8.59 -4.94
N ASN A 57 5.87 -8.15 -6.18
CA ASN A 57 4.66 -8.48 -6.92
C ASN A 57 4.51 -10.00 -7.09
N ASN A 58 5.58 -10.67 -7.52
CA ASN A 58 5.59 -12.13 -7.70
C ASN A 58 5.34 -12.85 -6.37
N TYR A 59 5.92 -12.36 -5.28
CA TYR A 59 5.68 -12.91 -3.94
C TYR A 59 4.19 -12.84 -3.56
N LEU A 60 3.54 -11.68 -3.73
CA LEU A 60 2.12 -11.50 -3.43
C LEU A 60 1.20 -12.34 -4.32
N ILE A 61 1.49 -12.40 -5.63
CA ILE A 61 0.76 -13.24 -6.60
C ILE A 61 0.81 -14.70 -6.14
N ASN A 62 2.01 -15.21 -5.80
CA ASN A 62 2.20 -16.59 -5.36
C ASN A 62 1.46 -16.89 -4.05
N ILE A 63 1.48 -15.99 -3.07
CA ILE A 63 0.69 -16.15 -1.83
C ILE A 63 -0.78 -16.35 -2.16
N ILE A 64 -1.34 -15.51 -3.03
CA ILE A 64 -2.76 -15.53 -3.35
C ILE A 64 -3.11 -16.79 -4.15
N ARG A 65 -2.31 -17.17 -5.15
CA ARG A 65 -2.51 -18.40 -5.93
C ARG A 65 -2.43 -19.63 -5.05
N ASN A 66 -1.43 -19.72 -4.17
CA ASN A 66 -1.27 -20.83 -3.23
C ASN A 66 -2.45 -20.95 -2.26
N LYS A 67 -2.94 -19.81 -1.73
CA LYS A 67 -4.07 -19.82 -0.79
C LYS A 67 -5.40 -20.18 -1.46
N THR A 68 -5.57 -19.82 -2.73
CA THR A 68 -6.82 -20.03 -3.47
C THR A 68 -6.83 -21.31 -4.30
N GLY A 69 -5.67 -21.91 -4.58
CA GLY A 69 -5.53 -23.06 -5.47
C GLY A 69 -5.84 -22.74 -6.94
N SER A 70 -5.78 -21.46 -7.34
CA SER A 70 -6.15 -21.00 -8.68
C SER A 70 -5.16 -19.96 -9.20
N GLU A 71 -4.79 -20.06 -10.48
CA GLU A 71 -3.95 -19.07 -11.15
C GLU A 71 -4.65 -17.70 -11.31
N LYS A 72 -5.99 -17.73 -11.48
CA LYS A 72 -6.82 -16.54 -11.72
C LYS A 72 -8.03 -16.49 -10.78
N PRO A 73 -7.81 -16.34 -9.46
CA PRO A 73 -8.88 -16.40 -8.47
C PRO A 73 -9.88 -15.23 -8.59
N PHE A 74 -9.51 -14.15 -9.28
CA PHE A 74 -10.34 -12.97 -9.47
C PHE A 74 -10.93 -12.87 -10.88
N LEU A 75 -10.94 -13.97 -11.64
CA LEU A 75 -11.60 -14.01 -12.95
C LEU A 75 -13.06 -13.56 -12.83
N ASN A 76 -13.50 -12.70 -13.75
CA ASN A 76 -14.82 -12.07 -13.77
C ASN A 76 -15.13 -11.17 -12.55
N LYS A 77 -14.13 -10.78 -11.76
CA LYS A 77 -14.27 -9.77 -10.71
C LYS A 77 -13.73 -8.43 -11.17
N ARG A 78 -14.50 -7.37 -10.96
CA ARG A 78 -14.04 -5.99 -11.15
C ARG A 78 -13.50 -5.48 -9.82
N ILE A 79 -12.18 -5.35 -9.72
CA ILE A 79 -11.50 -4.86 -8.51
C ILE A 79 -10.71 -3.62 -8.90
N ILE A 80 -11.06 -2.47 -8.31
CA ILE A 80 -10.43 -1.18 -8.65
C ILE A 80 -9.53 -0.70 -7.53
N VAL A 81 -8.50 0.06 -7.89
CA VAL A 81 -7.54 0.67 -6.96
C VAL A 81 -7.60 2.19 -7.07
N ASP A 82 -7.64 2.87 -5.94
CA ASP A 82 -7.28 4.27 -5.82
C ASP A 82 -5.91 4.36 -5.16
N ALA A 83 -4.93 4.89 -5.88
CA ALA A 83 -3.58 5.08 -5.35
C ALA A 83 -3.31 6.54 -4.91
N GLY A 84 -4.23 7.48 -5.15
CA GLY A 84 -4.07 8.91 -4.83
C GLY A 84 -2.75 9.53 -5.28
N ASN A 85 -2.14 9.03 -6.36
CA ASN A 85 -0.77 9.38 -6.80
C ASN A 85 0.35 9.05 -5.80
N GLY A 86 0.06 8.25 -4.78
CA GLY A 86 1.06 7.58 -3.95
C GLY A 86 1.67 6.36 -4.64
N SER A 87 2.31 5.50 -3.84
CA SER A 87 3.04 4.34 -4.35
C SER A 87 2.15 3.12 -4.63
N GLY A 88 0.85 3.16 -4.33
CA GLY A 88 -0.06 2.00 -4.42
C GLY A 88 -0.41 1.53 -5.84
N GLY A 89 -0.06 2.29 -6.89
CA GLY A 89 -0.47 2.01 -8.27
C GLY A 89 -0.01 0.65 -8.82
N PHE A 90 1.11 0.10 -8.31
CA PHE A 90 1.63 -1.20 -8.75
C PHE A 90 0.64 -2.35 -8.49
N PHE A 91 -0.24 -2.21 -7.50
CA PHE A 91 -1.15 -3.28 -7.07
C PHE A 91 -2.16 -3.66 -8.17
N VAL A 92 -2.44 -2.74 -9.10
CA VAL A 92 -3.24 -3.03 -10.30
C VAL A 92 -2.62 -4.13 -11.16
N ASN A 93 -1.28 -4.19 -11.26
CA ASN A 93 -0.61 -5.21 -12.05
C ASN A 93 -0.76 -6.60 -11.41
N ILE A 94 -0.67 -6.67 -10.08
CA ILE A 94 -0.94 -7.90 -9.32
C ILE A 94 -2.37 -8.39 -9.55
N LEU A 95 -3.36 -7.48 -9.44
CA LEU A 95 -4.77 -7.82 -9.63
C LEU A 95 -5.06 -8.32 -11.05
N LYS A 96 -4.49 -7.67 -12.08
CA LYS A 96 -4.60 -8.11 -13.48
C LYS A 96 -4.03 -9.52 -13.69
N GLU A 97 -2.85 -9.77 -13.13
CA GLU A 97 -2.18 -11.08 -13.21
C GLU A 97 -2.97 -12.20 -12.51
N LEU A 98 -3.76 -11.84 -11.50
CA LEU A 98 -4.71 -12.73 -10.79
C LEU A 98 -6.10 -12.80 -11.45
N GLY A 99 -6.27 -12.20 -12.63
CA GLY A 99 -7.48 -12.29 -13.46
C GLY A 99 -8.54 -11.22 -13.21
N ALA A 100 -8.30 -10.22 -12.36
CA ALA A 100 -9.26 -9.16 -12.10
C ALA A 100 -9.35 -8.16 -13.25
N ASN A 101 -10.56 -7.68 -13.51
CA ASN A 101 -10.79 -6.48 -14.30
C ASN A 101 -10.54 -5.24 -13.42
N THR A 102 -9.52 -4.46 -13.74
CA THR A 102 -9.12 -3.26 -12.98
C THR A 102 -9.57 -1.94 -13.62
N THR A 103 -10.39 -2.01 -14.67
CA THR A 103 -10.99 -0.82 -15.30
C THR A 103 -11.80 -0.04 -14.28
N GLY A 104 -11.50 1.26 -14.16
CA GLY A 104 -12.09 2.15 -13.16
C GLY A 104 -11.14 2.52 -12.01
N SER A 105 -9.94 1.92 -11.96
CA SER A 105 -8.86 2.35 -11.06
C SER A 105 -8.36 3.75 -11.41
N VAL A 106 -7.97 4.53 -10.40
CA VAL A 106 -7.66 5.96 -10.53
C VAL A 106 -6.34 6.32 -9.85
N TYR A 107 -5.73 7.42 -10.34
CA TYR A 107 -4.57 8.07 -9.73
C TYR A 107 -3.35 7.15 -9.55
N LEU A 108 -3.12 6.25 -10.52
CA LEU A 108 -2.14 5.17 -10.44
C LEU A 108 -0.69 5.59 -10.64
N THR A 109 -0.45 6.68 -11.38
CA THR A 109 0.90 7.18 -11.64
C THR A 109 1.38 7.98 -10.43
N PRO A 110 2.51 7.60 -9.81
CA PRO A 110 3.05 8.35 -8.68
C PRO A 110 3.33 9.81 -9.04
N ASP A 111 2.85 10.72 -8.21
CA ASP A 111 3.12 12.16 -8.27
C ASP A 111 3.14 12.70 -6.84
N GLY A 112 4.32 13.12 -6.40
CA GLY A 112 4.56 13.58 -5.03
C GLY A 112 3.82 14.88 -4.67
N TYR A 113 3.25 15.61 -5.64
CA TYR A 113 2.39 16.76 -5.38
C TYR A 113 0.94 16.39 -5.05
N PHE A 114 0.57 15.12 -5.21
CA PHE A 114 -0.78 14.60 -4.96
C PHE A 114 -1.90 15.46 -5.58
N PRO A 115 -1.89 15.68 -6.91
CA PRO A 115 -2.75 16.66 -7.57
C PRO A 115 -4.25 16.38 -7.47
N ASN A 116 -4.63 15.15 -7.10
CA ASN A 116 -6.03 14.74 -6.94
C ASN A 116 -6.45 14.79 -5.47
N HIS A 117 -5.79 14.00 -4.63
CA HIS A 117 -5.89 14.05 -3.17
C HIS A 117 -4.69 13.35 -2.56
N ILE A 118 -4.36 13.66 -1.30
CA ILE A 118 -3.40 12.85 -0.54
C ILE A 118 -4.06 11.48 -0.27
N PRO A 119 -3.41 10.36 -0.62
CA PRO A 119 -3.94 9.04 -0.36
C PRO A 119 -3.95 8.79 1.15
N ASN A 120 -5.15 8.79 1.73
CA ASN A 120 -5.36 8.55 3.15
C ASN A 120 -6.67 7.78 3.35
N PRO A 121 -6.62 6.46 3.60
CA PRO A 121 -7.80 5.61 3.78
C PRO A 121 -8.60 5.94 5.06
N GLU A 122 -8.13 6.88 5.88
CA GLU A 122 -8.84 7.36 7.06
C GLU A 122 -9.56 8.69 6.84
N ASN A 123 -9.34 9.36 5.70
CA ASN A 123 -9.98 10.61 5.36
C ASN A 123 -11.38 10.34 4.78
N THR A 124 -12.41 10.84 5.45
CA THR A 124 -13.81 10.62 5.05
C THR A 124 -14.13 11.15 3.67
N GLN A 125 -13.61 12.33 3.27
CA GLN A 125 -13.90 12.89 1.94
C GLN A 125 -13.30 12.05 0.81
N VAL A 126 -12.07 11.56 1.02
CA VAL A 126 -11.40 10.65 0.08
C VAL A 126 -12.20 9.34 -0.03
N MET A 127 -12.59 8.76 1.10
CA MET A 127 -13.38 7.53 1.13
C MET A 127 -14.75 7.69 0.47
N ASP A 128 -15.45 8.81 0.71
CA ASP A 128 -16.75 9.09 0.09
C ASP A 128 -16.65 9.24 -1.44
N GLY A 129 -15.58 9.90 -1.91
CA GLY A 129 -15.27 9.99 -3.35
C GLY A 129 -15.02 8.62 -3.96
N PHE A 130 -14.20 7.80 -3.30
CA PHE A 130 -13.88 6.46 -3.78
C PHE A 130 -15.09 5.50 -3.72
N SER A 131 -15.94 5.61 -2.69
CA SER A 131 -17.20 4.87 -2.60
C SER A 131 -18.13 5.16 -3.78
N LYS A 132 -18.24 6.42 -4.19
CA LYS A 132 -19.01 6.80 -5.39
C LYS A 132 -18.40 6.21 -6.65
N GLN A 133 -17.06 6.22 -6.77
CA GLN A 133 -16.37 5.64 -7.91
C GLN A 133 -16.67 4.14 -8.04
N VAL A 134 -16.59 3.38 -6.93
CA VAL A 134 -16.92 1.94 -6.89
C VAL A 134 -18.34 1.68 -7.39
N LEU A 135 -19.32 2.47 -6.94
CA LEU A 135 -20.72 2.37 -7.38
C LEU A 135 -20.87 2.71 -8.87
N ASN A 136 -20.26 3.80 -9.32
CA ASN A 136 -20.35 4.29 -10.70
C ASN A 136 -19.82 3.27 -11.70
N VAL A 137 -18.67 2.66 -11.40
CA VAL A 137 -18.06 1.64 -12.25
C VAL A 137 -18.56 0.23 -11.93
N LYS A 138 -19.51 0.07 -11.01
CA LYS A 138 -20.05 -1.24 -10.59
C LYS A 138 -18.94 -2.24 -10.24
N ALA A 139 -17.94 -1.80 -9.48
CA ALA A 139 -16.87 -2.67 -9.01
C ALA A 139 -17.38 -3.64 -7.94
N ASP A 140 -16.85 -4.86 -7.94
CA ASP A 140 -17.09 -5.86 -6.89
C ASP A 140 -16.37 -5.49 -5.59
N LEU A 141 -15.22 -4.82 -5.72
CA LEU A 141 -14.38 -4.35 -4.61
C LEU A 141 -13.56 -3.14 -5.04
N GLY A 142 -13.50 -2.12 -4.19
CA GLY A 142 -12.52 -1.04 -4.26
C GLY A 142 -11.45 -1.21 -3.19
N ILE A 143 -10.20 -0.89 -3.53
CA ILE A 143 -9.05 -0.88 -2.63
C ILE A 143 -8.42 0.51 -2.69
N ILE A 144 -8.16 1.11 -1.53
CA ILE A 144 -7.41 2.37 -1.41
C ILE A 144 -6.28 2.19 -0.40
N PHE A 145 -5.11 2.70 -0.75
CA PHE A 145 -3.93 2.68 0.09
C PHE A 145 -3.61 4.07 0.62
N ASP A 146 -2.77 4.15 1.65
CA ASP A 146 -2.03 5.38 1.92
C ASP A 146 -0.77 5.49 1.05
N THR A 147 -0.07 6.62 1.13
CA THR A 147 1.04 6.96 0.23
C THR A 147 2.11 5.89 0.10
N ASP A 148 2.49 5.26 1.20
CA ASP A 148 3.53 4.24 1.27
C ASP A 148 3.01 2.81 1.47
N VAL A 149 1.71 2.62 1.31
CA VAL A 149 1.06 1.31 1.13
C VAL A 149 1.18 0.40 2.36
N ASP A 150 1.35 0.98 3.56
CA ASP A 150 1.32 0.23 4.82
C ASP A 150 -0.06 0.23 5.48
N ARG A 151 -0.99 1.07 4.99
CA ARG A 151 -2.40 1.07 5.35
C ARG A 151 -3.29 0.92 4.13
N ALA A 152 -4.43 0.28 4.35
CA ALA A 152 -5.45 0.12 3.32
C ALA A 152 -6.86 0.26 3.91
N ALA A 153 -7.80 0.65 3.06
CA ALA A 153 -9.23 0.47 3.27
C ALA A 153 -9.87 -0.13 2.03
N PHE A 154 -11.06 -0.68 2.23
CA PHE A 154 -11.82 -1.33 1.17
C PHE A 154 -13.18 -0.68 1.04
N VAL A 155 -13.77 -0.81 -0.13
CA VAL A 155 -15.16 -0.44 -0.38
C VAL A 155 -15.82 -1.63 -1.06
N ASP A 156 -16.91 -2.15 -0.48
CA ASP A 156 -17.64 -3.25 -1.11
C ASP A 156 -18.52 -2.77 -2.28
N LYS A 157 -19.10 -3.71 -3.02
CA LYS A 157 -20.00 -3.43 -4.15
C LYS A 157 -21.24 -2.56 -3.84
N THR A 158 -21.58 -2.39 -2.56
CA THR A 158 -22.70 -1.52 -2.11
C THR A 158 -22.24 -0.09 -1.82
N GLY A 159 -20.95 0.20 -2.00
CA GLY A 159 -20.34 1.49 -1.67
C GLY A 159 -19.98 1.63 -0.18
N ARG A 160 -20.12 0.56 0.61
CA ARG A 160 -19.80 0.59 2.04
C ARG A 160 -18.30 0.49 2.25
N ALA A 161 -17.75 1.48 2.94
CA ALA A 161 -16.36 1.47 3.38
C ALA A 161 -16.12 0.46 4.51
N ILE A 162 -15.04 -0.31 4.40
CA ILE A 162 -14.49 -1.23 5.39
C ILE A 162 -13.08 -0.74 5.70
N ALA A 163 -12.96 0.04 6.77
CA ALA A 163 -11.72 0.70 7.18
C ALA A 163 -11.51 0.57 8.70
N LYS A 164 -10.29 0.84 9.16
CA LYS A 164 -9.94 0.88 10.59
C LYS A 164 -10.39 -0.40 11.32
N ASN A 165 -11.12 -0.26 12.42
CA ASN A 165 -11.59 -1.37 13.25
C ASN A 165 -12.47 -2.37 12.49
N ALA A 166 -13.23 -1.93 11.48
CA ALA A 166 -14.06 -2.85 10.69
C ALA A 166 -13.19 -3.78 9.84
N LEU A 167 -12.09 -3.26 9.29
CA LEU A 167 -11.12 -4.07 8.56
C LEU A 167 -10.42 -5.05 9.52
N VAL A 168 -9.98 -4.59 10.69
CA VAL A 168 -9.37 -5.47 11.71
C VAL A 168 -10.32 -6.59 12.09
N ALA A 169 -11.58 -6.29 12.40
CA ALA A 169 -12.58 -7.29 12.77
C ALA A 169 -12.83 -8.31 11.64
N LEU A 170 -12.92 -7.84 10.39
CA LEU A 170 -13.07 -8.73 9.23
C LEU A 170 -11.86 -9.65 9.07
N MET A 171 -10.64 -9.12 9.19
CA MET A 171 -9.41 -9.91 9.09
C MET A 171 -9.30 -10.92 10.23
N SER A 172 -9.57 -10.50 11.47
CA SER A 172 -9.63 -11.40 12.64
C SER A 172 -10.60 -12.55 12.43
N TYR A 173 -11.79 -12.28 11.88
CA TYR A 173 -12.75 -13.33 11.55
C TYR A 173 -12.22 -14.30 10.49
N ILE A 174 -11.62 -13.79 9.41
CA ILE A 174 -11.07 -14.62 8.32
C ILE A 174 -9.95 -15.53 8.82
N VAL A 175 -9.02 -15.01 9.65
CA VAL A 175 -7.87 -15.80 10.13
C VAL A 175 -8.22 -16.75 11.27
N SER A 176 -9.36 -16.55 11.95
CA SER A 176 -9.84 -17.46 12.99
C SER A 176 -10.48 -18.75 12.47
N LYS A 177 -10.71 -18.82 11.16
CA LYS A 177 -11.26 -20.00 10.46
C LYS A 177 -10.17 -20.78 9.76
#